data_AF-A0A352UKP3-F1
#
_entry.id   AF-A0A352UKP3-F1
#
_cell.length_a   1.000
_cell.length_b   1.000
_cell.length_c   1.000
_cell.angle_alpha   90.00
_cell.angle_beta   90.00
_cell.angle_gamma   90.00
#
_symmetry.space_group_name_H-M   'P 1'
#
loop_
_entity.id
_entity.type
_entity.pdbx_description
1 polymer ?
#
loop_
_entity_poly.entity_id
_entity_poly.type
_entity_poly.pdbx_seq_one_letter_code
_entity_poly.pdbx_strand_id
1 'polypeptide(L)'
;MKRSNLDLWVRKTEGLPVLDRAAVEALQLAGLNALLERERARGGFYSGLPGGLASLSDLASLPFTTQADLAARGSGMVLVSQSEILRVLTETSGTTGPAKRVFYTPGDCENTVSFFAAGLSELVFPGSRTMVCMPFSGPYGLGELISAAIESLGASPIKTGVGKSCGELSDILRRERPDTYVGMPAPLLAMLKVCGRGTLRRALVSGDA
;
A
#
# COMPACT_ATOMS: atom_id res chain seq x y z
N MET A 1 22.87 7.05 -12.58
CA MET A 1 22.04 7.05 -11.35
C MET A 1 21.67 5.61 -11.05
N LYS A 2 21.77 5.14 -9.79
CA LYS A 2 21.36 3.78 -9.40
C LYS A 2 19.84 3.68 -9.54
N ARG A 3 19.33 2.63 -10.20
CA ARG A 3 17.89 2.34 -10.24
C ARG A 3 17.43 1.86 -8.87
N SER A 4 16.26 2.28 -8.45
CA SER A 4 15.68 1.79 -7.19
C SER A 4 15.30 0.32 -7.31
N ASN A 5 15.22 -0.38 -6.18
CA ASN A 5 14.69 -1.74 -6.12
C ASN A 5 13.23 -1.79 -6.59
N LEU A 6 12.50 -0.68 -6.45
CA LEU A 6 11.15 -0.55 -6.98
C LEU A 6 11.13 -0.52 -8.53
N ASP A 7 12.05 0.20 -9.16
CA ASP A 7 12.18 0.19 -10.63
C ASP A 7 12.50 -1.22 -11.15
N LEU A 8 13.35 -1.97 -10.44
CA LEU A 8 13.66 -3.35 -10.77
C LEU A 8 12.45 -4.27 -10.59
N TRP A 9 11.64 -4.01 -9.57
CA TRP A 9 10.38 -4.72 -9.32
C TRP A 9 9.36 -4.45 -10.42
N VAL A 10 9.07 -3.19 -10.76
CA VAL A 10 8.14 -2.82 -11.86
C VAL A 10 8.57 -3.51 -13.15
N ARG A 11 9.86 -3.42 -13.49
CA ARG A 11 10.41 -4.06 -14.69
C ARG A 11 10.14 -5.57 -14.72
N LYS A 12 10.34 -6.25 -13.59
CA LYS A 12 10.13 -7.70 -13.46
C LYS A 12 8.65 -8.07 -13.53
N THR A 13 7.82 -7.38 -12.77
CA THR A 13 6.37 -7.64 -12.64
C THR A 13 5.66 -7.41 -13.97
N GLU A 14 6.01 -6.34 -14.68
CA GLU A 14 5.38 -5.94 -15.94
C GLU A 14 6.09 -6.53 -17.17
N GLY A 15 7.12 -7.36 -16.98
CA GLY A 15 7.85 -8.01 -18.08
C GLY A 15 8.56 -7.04 -19.03
N LEU A 16 8.94 -5.85 -18.56
CA LEU A 16 9.54 -4.82 -19.40
C LEU A 16 11.04 -5.11 -19.64
N PRO A 17 11.55 -5.04 -20.88
CA PRO A 17 12.98 -5.21 -21.14
C PRO A 17 13.78 -4.00 -20.63
N VAL A 18 13.22 -2.80 -20.82
CA VAL A 18 13.76 -1.51 -20.39
C VAL A 18 12.65 -0.77 -19.65
N LEU A 19 13.03 -0.16 -18.52
CA LEU A 19 12.17 0.79 -17.82
C LEU A 19 12.67 2.20 -18.15
N ASP A 20 11.89 2.91 -18.95
CA ASP A 20 12.03 4.32 -19.26
C ASP A 20 10.65 4.99 -19.28
N ARG A 21 10.62 6.30 -19.51
CA ARG A 21 9.36 7.06 -19.49
C ARG A 21 8.36 6.57 -20.53
N ALA A 22 8.81 6.29 -21.75
CA ALA A 22 7.93 5.87 -22.83
C ALA A 22 7.31 4.49 -22.54
N ALA A 23 8.10 3.56 -22.00
CA ALA A 23 7.61 2.23 -21.60
C ALA A 23 6.57 2.33 -20.47
N VAL A 24 6.80 3.18 -19.47
CA VAL A 24 5.84 3.41 -18.38
C VAL A 24 4.54 4.05 -18.91
N GLU A 25 4.64 5.07 -19.75
CA GLU A 25 3.47 5.76 -20.31
C GLU A 25 2.65 4.81 -21.20
N ALA A 26 3.30 3.97 -22.00
CA ALA A 26 2.64 2.96 -22.83
C ALA A 26 1.91 1.89 -21.97
N LEU A 27 2.56 1.40 -20.90
CA LEU A 27 1.96 0.45 -19.97
C LEU A 27 0.72 1.05 -19.29
N GLN A 28 0.83 2.29 -18.80
CA GLN A 28 -0.28 3.00 -18.16
C GLN A 28 -1.45 3.19 -19.12
N LEU A 29 -1.21 3.65 -20.35
CA LEU A 29 -2.26 3.87 -21.34
C LEU A 29 -2.94 2.54 -21.73
N ALA A 30 -2.17 1.47 -21.93
CA ALA A 30 -2.72 0.15 -22.22
C ALA A 30 -3.61 -0.37 -21.09
N GLY A 31 -3.15 -0.27 -19.83
CA GLY A 31 -3.92 -0.67 -18.66
C GLY A 31 -5.22 0.13 -18.48
N LEU A 32 -5.16 1.45 -18.67
CA LEU A 32 -6.33 2.32 -18.62
C LEU A 32 -7.36 1.96 -19.69
N ASN A 33 -6.93 1.76 -20.93
CA ASN A 33 -7.82 1.39 -22.03
C ASN A 33 -8.45 0.01 -21.84
N ALA A 34 -7.68 -0.96 -21.34
CA ALA A 34 -8.21 -2.28 -21.01
C ALA A 34 -9.29 -2.20 -19.90
N LEU A 35 -9.10 -1.33 -18.90
CA LEU A 35 -10.11 -1.09 -17.87
C LEU A 35 -11.37 -0.44 -18.45
N LEU A 36 -11.24 0.62 -19.25
CA LEU A 36 -12.37 1.31 -19.88
C LEU A 36 -13.18 0.37 -20.79
N GLU A 37 -12.50 -0.45 -21.59
CA GLU A 37 -13.15 -1.44 -22.45
C GLU A 37 -13.92 -2.48 -21.62
N ARG A 38 -13.32 -3.00 -20.55
CA ARG A 38 -13.98 -3.94 -19.62
C ARG A 38 -15.20 -3.32 -18.95
N GLU A 39 -15.09 -2.07 -18.51
CA GLU A 39 -16.20 -1.31 -17.89
C GLU A 39 -17.35 -1.10 -18.87
N ARG A 40 -17.04 -0.75 -20.12
CA ARG A 40 -18.05 -0.58 -21.17
C ARG A 40 -18.74 -1.90 -21.49
N ALA A 41 -17.97 -2.98 -21.68
CA ALA A 41 -18.50 -4.29 -22.03
C ALA A 41 -19.45 -4.85 -20.95
N ARG A 42 -19.16 -4.59 -19.67
CA ARG A 42 -19.99 -5.05 -18.55
C ARG A 42 -21.11 -4.09 -18.14
N GLY A 43 -21.21 -2.90 -18.75
CA GLY A 43 -22.12 -1.84 -18.28
C GLY A 43 -21.83 -1.40 -16.84
N GLY A 44 -20.54 -1.34 -16.47
CA GLY A 44 -20.05 -1.09 -15.12
C GLY A 44 -20.19 0.36 -14.66
N PHE A 45 -19.56 0.68 -13.52
CA PHE A 45 -19.59 2.02 -12.94
C PHE A 45 -19.02 3.08 -13.89
N TYR A 46 -17.95 2.76 -14.61
CA TYR A 46 -17.30 3.67 -15.55
C TYR A 46 -17.79 3.50 -17.00
N SER A 47 -18.90 2.79 -17.25
CA SER A 47 -19.40 2.53 -18.60
C SER A 47 -19.81 3.78 -19.40
N GLY A 48 -20.07 4.90 -18.70
CA GLY A 48 -20.34 6.20 -19.32
C GLY A 48 -19.10 6.99 -19.74
N LEU A 49 -17.89 6.50 -19.44
CA LEU A 49 -16.63 7.11 -19.87
C LEU A 49 -16.29 6.74 -21.33
N PRO A 50 -15.35 7.44 -21.98
CA PRO A 50 -14.84 7.04 -23.29
C PRO A 50 -14.37 5.59 -23.30
N GLY A 51 -14.57 4.88 -24.43
CA GLY A 51 -14.13 3.48 -24.57
C GLY A 51 -12.60 3.30 -24.61
N GLY A 52 -11.85 4.40 -24.66
CA GLY A 52 -10.40 4.45 -24.61
C GLY A 52 -9.90 5.89 -24.69
N LEU A 53 -8.65 6.09 -24.30
CA LEU A 53 -7.88 7.31 -24.37
C LEU A 53 -6.85 7.19 -25.50
N ALA A 54 -6.62 8.28 -26.24
CA ALA A 54 -5.56 8.33 -27.25
C ALA A 54 -4.19 8.58 -26.60
N SER A 55 -4.17 9.27 -25.47
CA SER A 55 -2.96 9.63 -24.72
C SER A 55 -3.25 9.83 -23.23
N LEU A 56 -2.20 9.84 -22.39
CA LEU A 56 -2.35 10.10 -20.96
C LEU A 56 -2.83 11.53 -20.66
N SER A 57 -2.65 12.51 -21.56
CA SER A 57 -3.20 13.85 -21.36
C SER A 57 -4.73 13.87 -21.36
N ASP A 58 -5.37 12.88 -21.99
CA ASP A 58 -6.83 12.77 -22.04
C ASP A 58 -7.43 12.45 -20.66
N LEU A 59 -6.62 11.99 -19.69
CA LEU A 59 -7.04 11.79 -18.29
C LEU A 59 -7.63 13.07 -17.68
N ALA A 60 -7.18 14.25 -18.10
CA ALA A 60 -7.70 15.53 -17.62
C ALA A 60 -9.18 15.76 -17.96
N SER A 61 -9.71 15.02 -18.94
CA SER A 61 -11.13 15.08 -19.33
C SER A 61 -12.02 14.15 -18.51
N LEU A 62 -11.45 13.19 -17.77
CA LEU A 62 -12.20 12.22 -16.99
C LEU A 62 -12.60 12.82 -15.63
N PRO A 63 -13.80 12.49 -15.13
CA PRO A 63 -14.20 12.89 -13.78
C PRO A 63 -13.38 12.13 -12.73
N PHE A 64 -13.21 12.74 -11.55
CA PHE A 64 -12.67 12.05 -10.39
C PHE A 64 -13.70 11.09 -9.81
N THR A 65 -13.25 9.91 -9.37
CA THR A 65 -14.01 9.06 -8.45
C THR A 65 -13.94 9.65 -7.05
N THR A 66 -15.10 9.92 -6.45
CA THR A 66 -15.19 10.58 -5.16
C THR A 66 -15.41 9.59 -4.01
N GLN A 67 -15.22 10.08 -2.78
CA GLN A 67 -15.58 9.33 -1.57
C GLN A 67 -17.08 8.97 -1.54
N ALA A 68 -17.94 9.85 -2.05
CA ALA A 68 -19.37 9.60 -2.14
C ALA A 68 -19.69 8.45 -3.11
N ASP A 69 -18.97 8.37 -4.23
CA ASP A 69 -19.11 7.28 -5.19
C ASP A 69 -18.72 5.94 -4.55
N LEU A 70 -17.62 5.90 -3.80
CA LEU A 70 -17.19 4.70 -3.08
C LEU A 70 -18.22 4.25 -2.03
N ALA A 71 -18.77 5.18 -1.27
CA ALA A 71 -19.78 4.88 -0.26
C ALA A 71 -21.09 4.37 -0.87
N ALA A 72 -21.52 4.96 -1.99
CA ALA A 72 -22.80 4.63 -2.63
C ALA A 72 -22.71 3.44 -3.59
N ARG A 73 -21.58 3.25 -4.28
CA ARG A 73 -21.43 2.36 -5.45
C ARG A 73 -20.20 1.45 -5.39
N GLY A 74 -19.44 1.42 -4.29
CA GLY A 74 -18.18 0.68 -4.19
C GLY A 74 -18.28 -0.81 -4.57
N SER A 75 -19.38 -1.50 -4.22
CA SER A 75 -19.60 -2.90 -4.64
C SER A 75 -19.75 -3.06 -6.16
N GLY A 76 -20.29 -2.06 -6.86
CA GLY A 76 -20.42 -2.05 -8.33
C GLY A 76 -19.12 -1.74 -9.06
N MET A 77 -18.09 -1.27 -8.35
CA MET A 77 -16.75 -1.04 -8.88
C MET A 77 -15.88 -2.31 -8.86
N VAL A 78 -16.34 -3.39 -8.23
CA VAL A 78 -15.62 -4.66 -8.21
C VAL A 78 -15.67 -5.32 -9.58
N LEU A 79 -14.50 -5.71 -10.10
CA LEU A 79 -14.35 -6.29 -11.44
C LEU A 79 -14.44 -7.82 -11.46
N VAL A 80 -14.38 -8.46 -10.30
CA VAL A 80 -14.34 -9.92 -10.11
C VAL A 80 -15.59 -10.42 -9.37
N SER A 81 -15.77 -11.74 -9.28
CA SER A 81 -16.82 -12.33 -8.45
C SER A 81 -16.59 -12.04 -6.96
N GLN A 82 -17.67 -11.95 -6.19
CA GLN A 82 -17.59 -11.83 -4.72
C GLN A 82 -16.86 -13.03 -4.08
N SER A 83 -16.90 -14.21 -4.71
CA SER A 83 -16.18 -15.39 -4.24
C SER A 83 -14.65 -15.28 -4.34
N GLU A 84 -14.15 -14.33 -5.14
CA GLU A 84 -12.72 -14.08 -5.32
C GLU A 84 -12.19 -13.04 -4.32
N ILE A 85 -13.07 -12.42 -3.53
CA ILE A 85 -12.69 -11.40 -2.55
C ILE A 85 -12.19 -12.06 -1.28
N LEU A 86 -10.97 -11.71 -0.90
CA LEU A 86 -10.30 -12.18 0.31
C LEU A 86 -10.46 -11.20 1.48
N ARG A 87 -10.38 -9.89 1.20
CA ARG A 87 -10.42 -8.85 2.23
C ARG A 87 -11.30 -7.68 1.81
N VAL A 88 -12.13 -7.23 2.74
CA VAL A 88 -12.89 -5.98 2.62
C VAL A 88 -12.41 -5.00 3.68
N LEU A 89 -11.83 -3.87 3.26
CA LEU A 89 -11.53 -2.75 4.14
C LEU A 89 -12.74 -1.84 4.20
N THR A 90 -13.24 -1.61 5.42
CA THR A 90 -14.35 -0.68 5.68
C THR A 90 -13.80 0.53 6.40
N GLU A 91 -13.89 1.68 5.77
CA GLU A 91 -13.49 2.95 6.37
C GLU A 91 -14.73 3.68 6.90
N THR A 92 -14.78 3.86 8.22
CA THR A 92 -15.84 4.61 8.90
C THR A 92 -15.28 5.95 9.31
N SER A 93 -15.72 7.04 8.67
CA SER A 93 -15.22 8.41 8.92
C SER A 93 -15.64 9.00 10.28
N GLY A 94 -16.06 8.18 11.25
CA GLY A 94 -16.61 8.65 12.54
C GLY A 94 -17.92 9.44 12.41
N THR A 95 -18.51 9.50 11.21
CA THR A 95 -19.81 10.15 10.94
C THR A 95 -20.89 9.10 10.69
N THR A 96 -22.16 9.49 10.83
CA THR A 96 -23.34 8.63 10.60
C THR A 96 -23.59 8.27 9.12
N GLY A 97 -22.71 8.67 8.22
CA GLY A 97 -22.82 8.40 6.78
C GLY A 97 -22.52 6.95 6.41
N PRO A 98 -22.92 6.52 5.19
CA PRO A 98 -22.63 5.18 4.69
C PRO A 98 -21.11 4.92 4.63
N ALA A 99 -20.70 3.76 5.13
CA ALA A 99 -19.28 3.38 5.18
C ALA A 99 -18.72 3.12 3.78
N LYS A 100 -17.48 3.56 3.56
CA LYS A 100 -16.74 3.28 2.31
C LYS A 100 -16.14 1.88 2.41
N ARG A 101 -16.29 1.08 1.36
CA ARG A 101 -15.73 -0.28 1.30
C ARG A 101 -14.83 -0.45 0.09
N VAL A 102 -13.66 -1.04 0.31
CA VAL A 102 -12.69 -1.41 -0.73
C VAL A 102 -12.42 -2.90 -0.62
N PHE A 103 -12.36 -3.58 -1.75
CA PHE A 103 -12.32 -5.04 -1.86
C PHE A 103 -10.98 -5.47 -2.47
N TYR A 104 -10.38 -6.51 -1.92
CA TYR A 104 -9.08 -7.03 -2.34
C TYR A 104 -9.18 -8.54 -2.56
N THR A 105 -8.68 -8.98 -3.70
CA THR A 105 -8.45 -10.40 -4.03
C THR A 105 -7.15 -10.89 -3.37
N PRO A 106 -6.89 -12.21 -3.34
CA PRO A 106 -5.57 -12.73 -2.97
C PRO A 106 -4.43 -12.11 -3.79
N GLY A 107 -4.62 -11.98 -5.10
CA GLY A 107 -3.64 -11.38 -6.00
C GLY A 107 -3.35 -9.92 -5.69
N ASP A 108 -4.35 -9.13 -5.30
CA ASP A 108 -4.14 -7.73 -4.90
C ASP A 108 -3.30 -7.65 -3.61
N CYS A 109 -3.56 -8.53 -2.65
CA CYS A 109 -2.79 -8.62 -1.41
C CYS A 109 -1.34 -9.06 -1.68
N GLU A 110 -1.13 -10.07 -2.51
CA GLU A 110 0.20 -10.55 -2.91
C GLU A 110 1.00 -9.47 -3.64
N ASN A 111 0.37 -8.76 -4.58
CA ASN A 111 0.97 -7.63 -5.28
C ASN A 111 1.36 -6.52 -4.31
N THR A 112 0.50 -6.22 -3.32
CA THR A 112 0.80 -5.22 -2.28
C THR A 112 1.99 -5.62 -1.42
N VAL A 113 2.07 -6.89 -0.99
CA VAL A 113 3.22 -7.41 -0.24
C VAL A 113 4.50 -7.31 -1.07
N SER A 114 4.44 -7.71 -2.34
CA SER A 114 5.58 -7.66 -3.26
C SER A 114 6.09 -6.22 -3.47
N PHE A 115 5.17 -5.27 -3.67
CA PHE A 115 5.46 -3.85 -3.79
C PHE A 115 6.10 -3.27 -2.52
N PHE A 116 5.53 -3.57 -1.34
CA PHE A 116 6.11 -3.17 -0.07
C PHE A 116 7.49 -3.78 0.15
N ALA A 117 7.71 -5.05 -0.20
CA ALA A 117 9.01 -5.70 -0.09
C ALA A 117 10.06 -4.99 -0.97
N ALA A 118 9.70 -4.64 -2.21
CA ALA A 118 10.57 -3.88 -3.10
C ALA A 118 10.98 -2.53 -2.51
N GLY A 119 10.03 -1.74 -1.99
CA GLY A 119 10.33 -0.46 -1.34
C GLY A 119 11.13 -0.61 -0.04
N LEU A 120 10.73 -1.53 0.83
CA LEU A 120 11.38 -1.78 2.12
C LEU A 120 12.79 -2.34 1.96
N SER A 121 13.09 -3.07 0.90
CA SER A 121 14.42 -3.66 0.65
C SER A 121 15.56 -2.63 0.55
N GLU A 122 15.26 -1.35 0.33
CA GLU A 122 16.26 -0.27 0.35
C GLU A 122 16.77 0.02 1.78
N LEU A 123 16.01 -0.36 2.81
CA LEU A 123 16.30 -0.03 4.20
C LEU A 123 16.11 -1.19 5.18
N VAL A 124 15.55 -2.31 4.77
CA VAL A 124 15.38 -3.55 5.55
C VAL A 124 16.26 -4.62 4.92
N PHE A 125 17.14 -5.22 5.71
CA PHE A 125 18.06 -6.26 5.24
C PHE A 125 17.81 -7.59 5.96
N PRO A 126 18.26 -8.73 5.40
CA PRO A 126 18.18 -10.02 6.07
C PRO A 126 18.76 -9.96 7.50
N GLY A 127 18.03 -10.52 8.47
CA GLY A 127 18.36 -10.47 9.89
C GLY A 127 18.01 -9.17 10.61
N SER A 128 17.58 -8.12 9.90
CA SER A 128 17.10 -6.90 10.55
C SER A 128 15.84 -7.14 11.37
N ARG A 129 15.65 -6.28 12.38
CA ARG A 129 14.49 -6.30 13.26
C ARG A 129 13.78 -4.96 13.12
N THR A 130 12.56 -5.00 12.59
CA THR A 130 11.84 -3.82 12.12
C THR A 130 10.59 -3.57 12.96
N MET A 131 10.51 -2.44 13.65
CA MET A 131 9.27 -2.03 14.32
C MET A 131 8.23 -1.64 13.28
N VAL A 132 7.06 -2.27 13.34
CA VAL A 132 5.90 -1.94 12.51
C VAL A 132 4.90 -1.17 13.38
N CYS A 133 5.03 0.15 13.36
CA CYS A 133 4.18 1.12 14.04
C CYS A 133 3.04 1.61 13.13
N MET A 134 2.32 0.67 12.52
CA MET A 134 1.14 0.91 11.69
C MET A 134 -0.07 0.14 12.27
N PRO A 135 -1.31 0.55 11.99
CA PRO A 135 -2.48 -0.18 12.47
C PRO A 135 -2.49 -1.65 12.03
N PHE A 136 -2.79 -2.53 12.97
CA PHE A 136 -3.08 -3.95 12.74
C PHE A 136 -4.60 -4.12 12.85
N SER A 137 -5.23 -4.60 11.78
CA SER A 137 -6.70 -4.68 11.67
C SER A 137 -7.21 -6.10 11.41
N GLY A 138 -6.34 -7.09 11.59
CA GLY A 138 -6.60 -8.49 11.26
C GLY A 138 -6.00 -8.89 9.91
N PRO A 139 -6.24 -10.12 9.46
CA PRO A 139 -5.63 -10.67 8.24
C PRO A 139 -5.69 -9.71 7.06
N TYR A 140 -4.55 -9.54 6.38
CA TYR A 140 -4.39 -8.63 5.24
C TYR A 140 -4.69 -7.14 5.53
N GLY A 141 -4.59 -6.73 6.80
CA GLY A 141 -4.52 -5.31 7.16
C GLY A 141 -3.15 -4.70 6.85
N LEU A 142 -3.04 -3.37 6.97
CA LEU A 142 -1.82 -2.63 6.61
C LEU A 142 -0.58 -3.14 7.36
N GLY A 143 -0.65 -3.23 8.69
CA GLY A 143 0.46 -3.74 9.51
C GLY A 143 0.81 -5.20 9.18
N GLU A 144 -0.19 -6.01 8.86
CA GLU A 144 -0.03 -7.41 8.46
C GLU A 144 0.68 -7.54 7.10
N LEU A 145 0.28 -6.76 6.09
CA LEU A 145 0.91 -6.74 4.77
C LEU A 145 2.36 -6.23 4.83
N ILE A 146 2.62 -5.18 5.61
CA ILE A 146 3.98 -4.68 5.86
C ILE A 146 4.83 -5.75 6.57
N SER A 147 4.25 -6.46 7.55
CA SER A 147 4.95 -7.55 8.25
C SER A 147 5.33 -8.68 7.31
N ALA A 148 4.41 -9.11 6.44
CA ALA A 148 4.68 -10.15 5.44
C ALA A 148 5.78 -9.72 4.45
N ALA A 149 5.79 -8.45 4.05
CA ALA A 149 6.85 -7.90 3.20
C ALA A 149 8.22 -7.96 3.89
N ILE A 150 8.30 -7.56 5.16
CA ILE A 150 9.55 -7.64 5.97
C ILE A 150 10.02 -9.10 6.10
N GLU A 151 9.11 -10.04 6.36
CA GLU A 151 9.42 -11.47 6.46
C GLU A 151 9.98 -12.02 5.15
N SER A 152 9.41 -11.63 4.00
CA SER A 152 9.90 -12.02 2.67
C SER A 152 11.32 -11.53 2.36
N LEU A 153 11.78 -10.48 3.04
CA LEU A 153 13.15 -9.95 2.93
C LEU A 153 14.14 -10.67 3.87
N GLY A 154 13.68 -11.71 4.59
CA GLY A 154 14.49 -12.42 5.59
C GLY A 154 14.70 -11.61 6.88
N ALA A 155 13.87 -10.60 7.14
CA ALA A 155 13.90 -9.79 8.34
C ALA A 155 12.74 -10.15 9.28
N SER A 156 12.78 -9.64 10.52
CA SER A 156 11.77 -9.92 11.54
C SER A 156 10.94 -8.66 11.86
N PRO A 157 9.62 -8.66 11.59
CA PRO A 157 8.74 -7.57 11.99
C PRO A 157 8.41 -7.68 13.49
N ILE A 158 8.53 -6.56 14.20
CA ILE A 158 8.06 -6.38 15.58
C ILE A 158 6.75 -5.61 15.50
N LYS A 159 5.64 -6.32 15.73
CA LYS A 159 4.27 -5.80 15.56
C LYS A 159 3.89 -4.91 16.75
N THR A 160 4.36 -3.67 16.72
CA THR A 160 4.12 -2.70 17.81
C THR A 160 2.77 -2.01 17.69
N GLY A 161 2.29 -1.79 16.47
CA GLY A 161 1.04 -1.08 16.24
C GLY A 161 1.12 0.40 16.65
N VAL A 162 -0.06 1.01 16.83
CA VAL A 162 -0.20 2.44 17.20
C VAL A 162 -0.64 2.66 18.66
N GLY A 163 -1.03 1.60 19.37
CA GLY A 163 -1.66 1.69 20.70
C GLY A 163 -0.72 1.58 21.90
N LYS A 164 0.61 1.47 21.67
CA LYS A 164 1.57 1.26 22.77
C LYS A 164 1.96 2.56 23.44
N SER A 165 2.07 2.53 24.77
CA SER A 165 2.63 3.62 25.56
C SER A 165 4.14 3.79 25.34
N CYS A 166 4.70 4.95 25.69
CA CYS A 166 6.14 5.17 25.62
C CYS A 166 6.94 4.19 26.50
N GLY A 167 6.40 3.78 27.65
CA GLY A 167 7.03 2.78 28.52
C GLY A 167 7.15 1.41 27.83
N GLU A 168 6.05 0.92 27.25
CA GLU A 168 6.06 -0.35 26.50
C GLU A 168 6.99 -0.28 25.28
N LEU A 169 7.02 0.84 24.56
CA LEU A 169 7.94 1.03 23.44
C LEU A 169 9.40 1.03 23.91
N SER A 170 9.70 1.65 25.05
CA SER A 170 11.04 1.61 25.66
C SER A 170 11.48 0.19 26.02
N ASP A 171 10.58 -0.63 26.57
CA ASP A 171 10.86 -2.04 26.89
C ASP A 171 11.13 -2.86 25.64
N ILE A 172 10.35 -2.63 24.57
CA ILE A 172 10.56 -3.27 23.27
C ILE A 172 11.89 -2.83 22.67
N LEU A 173 12.23 -1.54 22.69
CA LEU A 173 13.51 -1.04 22.19
C LEU A 173 14.70 -1.70 22.90
N ARG A 174 14.62 -1.88 24.23
CA ARG A 174 15.67 -2.52 25.02
C ARG A 174 15.79 -4.02 24.77
N ARG A 175 14.67 -4.73 24.75
CA ARG A 175 14.63 -6.20 24.62
C ARG A 175 14.86 -6.66 23.19
N GLU A 176 14.10 -6.09 22.26
CA GLU A 176 14.06 -6.54 20.87
C GLU A 176 15.13 -5.85 20.02
N ARG A 177 15.75 -4.76 20.50
CA ARG A 177 16.84 -4.02 19.82
C ARG A 177 16.62 -3.83 18.31
N PRO A 178 15.47 -3.27 17.89
CA PRO A 178 15.19 -3.05 16.47
C PRO A 178 16.18 -2.06 15.85
N ASP A 179 16.49 -2.24 14.57
CA ASP A 179 17.36 -1.34 13.81
C ASP A 179 16.59 -0.44 12.83
N THR A 180 15.32 -0.78 12.58
CA THR A 180 14.47 -0.12 11.60
C THR A 180 13.09 0.18 12.17
N TYR A 181 12.54 1.32 11.80
CA TYR A 181 11.18 1.75 12.13
C TYR A 181 10.35 1.94 10.86
N VAL A 182 9.10 1.48 10.86
CA VAL A 182 8.09 1.76 9.82
C VAL A 182 6.84 2.29 10.51
N GLY A 183 6.44 3.53 10.24
CA GLY A 183 5.32 4.14 10.95
C GLY A 183 5.12 5.62 10.66
N MET A 184 4.30 6.29 11.46
CA MET A 184 4.04 7.73 11.33
C MET A 184 5.18 8.58 11.94
N PRO A 185 5.46 9.77 11.40
CA PRO A 185 6.55 10.63 11.88
C PRO A 185 6.33 11.16 13.30
N ALA A 186 5.11 11.54 13.67
CA ALA A 186 4.82 12.08 15.00
C ALA A 186 5.01 11.05 16.15
N PRO A 187 4.51 9.81 16.06
CA PRO A 187 4.83 8.76 17.03
C PRO A 187 6.32 8.44 17.11
N LEU A 188 7.04 8.41 15.98
CA LEU A 188 8.49 8.24 15.99
C LEU A 188 9.17 9.35 16.79
N LEU A 189 8.83 10.62 16.53
CA LEU A 189 9.39 11.76 17.24
C LEU A 189 9.13 11.68 18.75
N ALA A 190 7.90 11.36 19.15
CA ALA A 190 7.53 11.22 20.55
C ALA A 190 8.32 10.09 21.24
N MET A 191 8.42 8.93 20.59
CA MET A 191 9.20 7.80 21.09
C MET A 191 10.68 8.16 21.21
N LEU A 192 11.28 8.83 20.21
CA LEU A 192 12.68 9.24 20.25
C LEU A 192 12.97 10.25 21.37
N LYS A 193 12.04 11.18 21.65
CA LYS A 193 12.18 12.16 22.74
C LYS A 193 12.16 11.49 24.12
N VAL A 194 11.33 10.47 24.30
CA VAL A 194 11.11 9.83 25.62
C VAL A 194 12.04 8.64 25.85
N CYS A 195 12.21 7.79 24.83
CA CYS A 195 12.95 6.52 24.93
C CYS A 195 14.40 6.65 24.44
N GLY A 196 14.74 7.73 23.74
CA GLY A 196 15.98 7.85 22.97
C GLY A 196 15.96 6.98 21.71
N ARG A 197 17.02 7.09 20.89
CA ARG A 197 17.11 6.33 19.63
C ARG A 197 17.38 4.83 19.79
N GLY A 198 17.97 4.43 20.92
CA GLY A 198 18.41 3.05 21.15
C GLY A 198 19.27 2.52 19.99
N THR A 199 18.81 1.45 19.36
CA THR A 199 19.47 0.77 18.23
C THR A 199 18.91 1.15 16.86
N LEU A 200 17.89 2.01 16.79
CA LEU A 200 17.30 2.42 15.52
C LEU A 200 18.33 3.20 14.69
N ARG A 201 18.47 2.80 13.42
CA ARG A 201 19.39 3.41 12.44
C ARG A 201 18.65 3.96 11.23
N ARG A 202 17.48 3.40 10.91
CA ARG A 202 16.72 3.68 9.70
C ARG A 202 15.25 3.83 10.04
N ALA A 203 14.55 4.67 9.29
CA ALA A 203 13.11 4.80 9.42
C ALA A 203 12.49 5.02 8.05
N LEU A 204 11.44 4.27 7.74
CA LEU A 204 10.47 4.64 6.73
C LEU A 204 9.30 5.31 7.44
N VAL A 205 9.18 6.62 7.25
CA VAL A 205 8.08 7.39 7.80
C VAL A 205 7.02 7.65 6.74
N SER A 206 5.77 7.36 7.06
CA SER A 206 4.63 7.61 6.19
C SER A 206 3.50 8.19 7.02
N GLY A 207 2.95 9.32 6.57
CA GLY A 207 1.81 9.99 7.18
C GLY A 207 1.44 11.21 6.36
N ASP A 208 0.17 11.58 6.40
CA ASP A 208 -0.27 12.87 5.88
C ASP A 208 0.29 13.97 6.80
N ALA A 209 0.88 15.01 6.18
CA ALA A 209 1.37 16.20 6.88
C ALA A 209 0.20 17.10 7.30
#